data_AF-A0A4U5MRR5-F1
#
_entry.id   AF-A0A4U5MRR5-F1
#
_cell.length_a   1.000
_cell.length_b   1.000
_cell.length_c   1.000
_cell.angle_alpha   90.00
_cell.angle_beta   90.00
_cell.angle_gamma   90.00
#
_symmetry.space_group_name_H-M   'P 1'
#
loop_
_entity.id
_entity.type
_entity.pdbx_description
1 polymer ?
#
loop_
_entity_poly.entity_id
_entity_poly.type
_entity_poly.pdbx_seq_one_letter_code
_entity_poly.pdbx_strand_id
1 'polypeptide(L)'
;MVEDLRAVTSCEAAWETSAYPMNGSSHIVATCYIHEPNGETLIIPKHQEEEVLHRLREDHNEIPSMLKAWFHINSHPPNERIRTLLQELTFRDMPKYFTYKKPKWIFKQRTNEDRIVCRVESVHPRYLEKFAIRLLAMNKKFIRNFEELKTVDGELCPTFADAATNL
;
A
#
# COMPACT_ATOMS: atom_id res chain seq x y z
N MET A 1 -23.00 -1.19 -6.73
CA MET A 1 -22.52 0.20 -6.63
C MET A 1 -22.84 0.65 -5.22
N VAL A 2 -21.84 0.96 -4.40
CA VAL A 2 -22.08 1.64 -3.13
C VAL A 2 -22.25 3.10 -3.50
N GLU A 3 -23.48 3.60 -3.47
CA GLU A 3 -23.74 5.03 -3.62
C GLU A 3 -23.15 5.74 -2.39
N ASP A 4 -22.14 6.55 -2.65
CA ASP A 4 -21.50 7.39 -1.64
C ASP A 4 -22.50 8.51 -1.30
N LEU A 5 -23.32 8.31 -0.26
CA LEU A 5 -24.32 9.28 0.20
C LEU A 5 -23.62 10.46 0.88
N ARG A 6 -23.05 11.35 0.06
CA ARG A 6 -22.52 12.62 0.54
C ARG A 6 -23.64 13.65 0.63
N ALA A 7 -23.85 14.22 1.82
CA ALA A 7 -24.71 15.37 1.98
C ALA A 7 -24.06 16.60 1.30
N VAL A 8 -24.82 17.29 0.46
CA VAL A 8 -24.39 18.47 -0.28
C VAL A 8 -25.00 19.71 0.36
N THR A 9 -24.21 20.76 0.56
CA THR A 9 -24.71 22.04 1.10
C THR A 9 -25.53 22.79 0.04
N SER A 10 -26.38 23.74 0.45
CA SER A 10 -27.18 24.55 -0.48
C SER A 10 -26.32 25.31 -1.51
N CYS A 11 -25.12 25.74 -1.11
CA CYS A 11 -24.16 26.41 -2.01
C CYS A 11 -23.57 25.45 -3.05
N GLU A 12 -23.15 24.24 -2.63
CA GLU A 12 -22.62 23.22 -3.55
C GLU A 12 -23.71 22.75 -4.55
N ALA A 13 -24.96 22.62 -4.10
CA ALA A 13 -26.09 22.25 -4.96
C ALA A 13 -26.39 23.31 -6.03
N ALA A 14 -26.35 24.61 -5.68
CA ALA A 14 -26.49 25.70 -6.65
C ALA A 14 -25.33 25.72 -7.66
N TRP A 15 -24.12 25.40 -7.20
CA TRP A 15 -22.92 25.30 -8.04
C TRP A 15 -23.03 24.17 -9.07
N GLU A 16 -23.48 22.99 -8.62
CA GLU A 16 -23.73 21.83 -9.46
C GLU A 16 -24.87 22.09 -10.46
N THR A 17 -25.98 22.69 -10.00
CA THR A 17 -27.11 23.09 -10.85
C THR A 17 -26.68 24.05 -11.95
N SER A 18 -25.67 24.88 -11.68
CA SER A 18 -25.09 25.83 -12.64
C SER A 18 -24.03 25.18 -13.55
N ALA A 19 -23.86 23.86 -13.48
CA ALA A 19 -22.88 23.08 -14.25
C ALA A 19 -21.42 23.53 -14.09
N TYR A 20 -21.09 24.13 -12.94
CA TYR A 20 -19.71 24.50 -12.65
C TYR A 20 -18.91 23.28 -12.18
N PRO A 21 -17.60 23.21 -12.50
CA PRO A 21 -16.75 22.13 -11.99
C PRO A 21 -16.70 22.18 -10.47
N MET A 22 -17.10 21.09 -9.82
CA MET A 22 -17.16 20.97 -8.36
C MET A 22 -15.81 20.66 -7.72
N ASN A 23 -14.95 19.90 -8.40
CA ASN A 23 -13.63 19.53 -7.91
C ASN A 23 -12.61 19.46 -9.05
N GLY A 24 -11.35 19.65 -8.69
CA GLY A 24 -10.20 19.38 -9.54
C GLY A 24 -9.15 18.65 -8.72
N SER A 25 -8.61 17.55 -9.24
CA SER A 25 -7.54 16.81 -8.60
C SER A 25 -6.22 17.09 -9.31
N SER A 26 -5.28 17.73 -8.63
CA SER A 26 -3.92 17.91 -9.17
C SER A 26 -3.12 16.60 -9.20
N HIS A 27 -3.50 15.63 -8.37
CA HIS A 27 -2.81 14.36 -8.17
C HIS A 27 -3.79 13.18 -8.09
N ILE A 28 -3.36 12.01 -8.53
CA ILE A 28 -4.06 10.73 -8.33
C ILE A 28 -3.68 10.22 -6.93
N VAL A 29 -4.66 9.89 -6.11
CA VAL A 29 -4.42 9.29 -4.80
C VAL A 29 -4.50 7.76 -4.91
N ALA A 30 -3.35 7.09 -4.80
CA ALA A 30 -3.31 5.63 -4.75
C ALA A 30 -3.29 5.15 -3.29
N THR A 31 -4.00 4.06 -2.97
CA THR A 31 -4.01 3.52 -1.60
C THR A 31 -3.04 2.34 -1.49
N CYS A 32 -2.06 2.45 -0.59
CA CYS A 32 -1.21 1.34 -0.19
C CYS A 32 -1.96 0.51 0.86
N TYR A 33 -2.51 -0.63 0.43
CA TYR A 33 -3.21 -1.56 1.32
C TYR A 33 -2.25 -2.27 2.25
N ILE A 34 -2.68 -2.42 3.51
CA ILE A 34 -1.99 -3.21 4.53
C ILE A 34 -2.76 -4.52 4.70
N HIS A 35 -2.05 -5.59 5.04
CA HIS A 35 -2.67 -6.87 5.36
C HIS A 35 -1.76 -7.65 6.30
N GLU A 36 -2.37 -8.59 7.01
CA GLU A 36 -1.67 -9.65 7.75
C GLU A 36 -1.09 -10.69 6.78
N PRO A 37 -0.19 -11.58 7.22
CA PRO A 37 0.27 -12.70 6.40
C PRO A 37 -0.92 -13.50 5.84
N ASN A 38 -0.96 -13.70 4.52
CA ASN A 38 -2.05 -14.39 3.80
C ASN A 38 -3.44 -13.71 3.88
N GLY A 39 -3.49 -12.46 4.35
CA GLY A 39 -4.71 -11.65 4.44
C GLY A 39 -4.90 -10.69 3.26
N GLU A 40 -4.29 -10.96 2.10
CA GLU A 40 -4.36 -10.07 0.95
C GLU A 40 -5.79 -9.96 0.39
N THR A 41 -6.16 -8.74 -0.02
CA THR A 41 -7.42 -8.53 -0.74
C THR A 41 -7.26 -8.89 -2.21
N LEU A 42 -8.00 -9.91 -2.66
CA LEU A 42 -8.13 -10.25 -4.07
C LEU A 42 -9.29 -9.47 -4.70
N ILE A 43 -9.00 -8.69 -5.74
CA ILE A 43 -10.01 -8.00 -6.54
C ILE A 43 -10.22 -8.80 -7.82
N ILE A 44 -11.41 -9.34 -8.00
CA ILE A 44 -11.80 -10.11 -9.19
C ILE A 44 -12.68 -9.21 -10.06
N PRO A 45 -12.23 -8.83 -11.28
CA PRO A 45 -13.09 -8.13 -12.22
C PRO A 45 -14.28 -9.01 -12.60
N LYS A 46 -15.45 -8.38 -12.75
CA LYS A 46 -16.67 -9.07 -13.17
C LYS A 46 -16.42 -9.82 -14.49
N HIS A 47 -16.83 -11.09 -14.56
CA HIS A 47 -16.64 -11.98 -15.72
C HIS A 47 -15.19 -12.42 -16.00
N GLN A 48 -14.26 -12.27 -15.05
CA GLN A 48 -12.88 -12.78 -15.15
C GLN A 48 -12.52 -13.76 -14.01
N GLU A 49 -13.52 -14.36 -13.39
CA GLU A 49 -13.31 -15.21 -12.20
C GLU A 49 -12.43 -16.43 -12.51
N GLU A 50 -12.72 -17.16 -13.59
CA GLU A 50 -11.98 -18.36 -13.98
C GLU A 50 -10.51 -18.07 -14.32
N GLU A 51 -10.24 -16.98 -15.04
CA GLU A 51 -8.87 -16.57 -15.40
C GLU A 51 -8.05 -16.17 -14.16
N VAL A 52 -8.67 -15.45 -13.22
CA VAL A 52 -8.03 -15.09 -11.96
C VAL A 52 -7.74 -16.33 -11.12
N LEU A 53 -8.70 -17.27 -11.04
CA LEU A 53 -8.51 -18.53 -10.32
C LEU A 53 -7.44 -19.42 -10.96
N HIS A 54 -7.36 -19.46 -12.29
CA HIS A 54 -6.32 -20.22 -13.00
C HIS A 54 -4.92 -19.68 -12.66
N ARG A 55 -4.72 -18.36 -12.81
CA ARG A 55 -3.44 -17.72 -12.48
C ARG A 55 -3.05 -17.92 -11.03
N LEU A 56 -4.00 -17.81 -10.10
CA LEU A 56 -3.73 -18.08 -8.69
C LEU A 56 -3.28 -19.52 -8.44
N ARG A 57 -3.81 -20.51 -9.17
CA ARG A 57 -3.35 -21.90 -9.04
C ARG A 57 -1.93 -22.07 -9.58
N GLU A 58 -1.61 -21.42 -10.69
CA GLU A 58 -0.27 -21.43 -11.27
C GLU A 58 0.76 -20.76 -10.35
N ASP A 59 0.38 -19.64 -9.72
CA ASP A 59 1.22 -18.86 -8.81
C ASP A 59 1.19 -19.37 -7.36
N HIS A 60 0.88 -20.66 -7.12
CA HIS A 60 0.83 -21.27 -5.78
C HIS A 60 -0.02 -20.51 -4.76
N ASN A 61 -1.13 -19.91 -5.21
CA ASN A 61 -2.05 -19.08 -4.45
C ASN A 61 -1.42 -17.79 -3.88
N GLU A 62 -0.31 -17.31 -4.44
CA GLU A 62 0.25 -16.02 -4.05
C GLU A 62 -0.53 -14.85 -4.65
N ILE A 63 -1.10 -14.03 -3.78
CA ILE A 63 -1.75 -12.78 -4.18
C ILE A 63 -0.71 -11.66 -4.13
N PRO A 64 -0.44 -10.95 -5.26
CA PRO A 64 0.49 -9.84 -5.27
C PRO A 64 -0.11 -8.62 -4.55
N SER A 65 0.69 -8.02 -3.66
CA SER A 65 0.31 -6.80 -2.94
C SER A 65 1.43 -5.77 -2.99
N MET A 66 1.11 -4.50 -2.67
CA MET A 66 2.13 -3.44 -2.57
C MET A 66 3.13 -3.70 -1.44
N LEU A 67 2.65 -4.31 -0.35
CA LEU A 67 3.47 -4.67 0.81
C LEU A 67 4.44 -5.81 0.48
N LYS A 68 3.97 -6.89 -0.17
CA LYS A 68 4.83 -7.97 -0.68
C LYS A 68 5.82 -7.46 -1.73
N ALA A 69 5.41 -6.53 -2.58
CA ALA A 69 6.31 -5.90 -3.54
C ALA A 69 7.42 -5.08 -2.86
N TRP A 70 7.13 -4.43 -1.73
CA TRP A 70 8.11 -3.69 -0.93
C TRP A 70 9.15 -4.64 -0.31
N PHE A 71 8.69 -5.75 0.27
CA PHE A 71 9.54 -6.83 0.74
C PHE A 71 10.43 -7.38 -0.38
N HIS A 72 9.86 -7.62 -1.55
CA HIS A 72 10.58 -8.15 -2.71
C HIS A 72 11.68 -7.19 -3.19
N ILE A 73 11.39 -5.90 -3.36
CA ILE A 73 12.40 -4.93 -3.85
C ILE A 73 13.51 -4.67 -2.82
N ASN A 74 13.20 -4.72 -1.51
CA ASN A 74 14.22 -4.64 -0.47
C ASN A 74 15.13 -5.89 -0.46
N SER A 75 14.57 -7.05 -0.77
CA SER A 75 15.32 -8.31 -0.88
C SER A 75 16.16 -8.37 -2.16
N HIS A 76 15.67 -7.78 -3.24
CA HIS A 76 16.30 -7.81 -4.56
C HIS A 76 16.47 -6.39 -5.13
N PRO A 77 17.33 -5.53 -4.53
CA PRO A 77 17.58 -4.21 -5.06
C PRO A 77 18.17 -4.30 -6.47
N PRO A 78 17.66 -3.53 -7.45
CA PRO A 78 18.13 -3.60 -8.84
C PRO A 78 19.57 -3.12 -9.04
N ASN A 79 20.10 -2.28 -8.15
CA ASN A 79 21.50 -1.85 -8.11
C ASN A 79 21.86 -1.28 -6.74
N GLU A 80 23.16 -1.04 -6.49
CA GLU A 80 23.65 -0.58 -5.19
C GLU A 80 23.13 0.81 -4.82
N ARG A 81 23.02 1.73 -5.79
CA ARG A 81 22.46 3.07 -5.54
C ARG A 81 21.01 3.00 -5.03
N ILE A 82 20.20 2.13 -5.63
CA ILE A 82 18.82 1.92 -5.21
C ILE A 82 18.78 1.19 -3.86
N ARG A 83 19.69 0.27 -3.59
CA ARG A 83 19.83 -0.36 -2.27
C ARG A 83 20.06 0.67 -1.16
N THR A 84 21.03 1.57 -1.33
CA THR A 84 21.31 2.64 -0.36
C THR A 84 20.10 3.53 -0.16
N LEU A 85 19.36 3.85 -1.22
CA LEU A 85 18.11 4.58 -1.10
C LEU A 85 17.08 3.80 -0.28
N LEU A 86 16.80 2.54 -0.62
CA LEU A 86 15.81 1.70 0.06
C LEU A 86 16.11 1.53 1.56
N GLN A 87 17.39 1.53 1.94
CA GLN A 87 17.82 1.47 3.35
C GLN A 87 17.28 2.63 4.19
N GLU A 88 17.00 3.77 3.56
CA GLU A 88 16.45 4.95 4.22
C GLU A 88 14.92 5.07 4.13
N LEU A 89 14.26 4.21 3.36
CA LEU A 89 12.83 4.32 3.08
C LEU A 89 11.99 3.38 3.95
N THR A 90 10.92 3.96 4.51
CA THR A 90 9.80 3.19 5.05
C THR A 90 8.83 2.82 3.93
N PHE A 91 7.84 1.97 4.22
CA PHE A 91 6.79 1.64 3.25
C PHE A 91 6.02 2.88 2.79
N ARG A 92 5.83 3.87 3.69
CA ARG A 92 5.16 5.14 3.37
C ARG A 92 5.96 6.01 2.40
N ASP A 93 7.29 5.89 2.39
CA ASP A 93 8.16 6.71 1.55
C ASP A 93 8.36 6.13 0.14
N MET A 94 8.14 4.83 -0.05
CA MET A 94 8.24 4.16 -1.36
C MET A 94 7.60 4.94 -2.51
N PRO A 95 6.37 5.46 -2.39
CA PRO A 95 5.69 6.17 -3.47
C PRO A 95 6.34 7.48 -3.92
N LYS A 96 7.19 8.08 -3.07
CA LYS A 96 7.94 9.30 -3.42
C LYS A 96 8.96 9.01 -4.52
N TYR A 97 9.59 7.85 -4.47
CA TYR A 97 10.71 7.48 -5.35
C TYR A 97 10.35 6.38 -6.36
N PHE A 98 9.28 5.63 -6.11
CA PHE A 98 8.88 4.48 -6.90
C PHE A 98 7.43 4.59 -7.32
N THR A 99 7.14 4.10 -8.53
CA THR A 99 5.79 3.88 -9.04
C THR A 99 5.45 2.41 -8.91
N TYR A 100 4.30 2.08 -8.32
CA TYR A 100 3.83 0.70 -8.27
C TYR A 100 3.17 0.32 -9.59
N LYS A 101 3.74 -0.65 -10.29
CA LYS A 101 3.12 -1.33 -11.44
C LYS A 101 2.98 -2.80 -11.08
N LYS A 102 1.75 -3.21 -10.71
CA LYS A 102 1.45 -4.57 -10.22
C LYS A 102 2.20 -5.63 -11.03
N PRO A 103 3.03 -6.49 -10.39
CA PRO A 103 3.23 -6.67 -8.95
C PRO A 103 4.48 -5.97 -8.37
N LYS A 104 5.12 -5.01 -9.05
CA LYS A 104 6.47 -4.50 -8.70
C LYS A 104 6.52 -3.00 -8.42
N TRP A 105 7.46 -2.60 -7.56
CA TRP A 105 7.89 -1.20 -7.44
C TRP A 105 8.96 -0.88 -8.49
N ILE A 106 8.78 0.21 -9.22
CA ILE A 106 9.68 0.64 -10.29
C ILE A 106 10.18 2.04 -9.97
N PHE A 107 11.50 2.23 -9.99
CA PHE A 107 12.12 3.52 -9.69
C PHE A 107 11.66 4.59 -10.68
N LYS A 108 11.25 5.76 -10.17
CA LYS A 108 10.80 6.89 -10.99
C LYS A 108 11.99 7.49 -11.73
N GLN A 109 11.85 7.66 -13.05
CA GLN A 109 12.90 8.26 -13.88
C GLN A 109 12.64 9.75 -14.16
N ARG A 110 11.41 10.24 -13.96
CA ARG A 110 11.00 11.61 -14.36
C ARG A 110 10.07 12.26 -13.34
N THR A 111 10.17 13.59 -13.20
CA THR A 111 9.37 14.43 -12.29
C THR A 111 7.87 14.41 -12.56
N ASN A 112 7.41 14.11 -13.79
CA ASN A 112 5.97 14.04 -14.07
C ASN A 112 5.28 12.79 -13.48
N GLU A 113 6.04 11.82 -12.97
CA GLU A 113 5.53 10.69 -12.17
C GLU A 113 5.19 11.11 -10.72
N ASP A 114 5.38 12.38 -10.37
CA ASP A 114 5.09 12.94 -9.05
C ASP A 114 3.62 13.31 -8.85
N ARG A 115 2.78 13.19 -9.90
CA ARG A 115 1.32 13.40 -9.79
C ARG A 115 0.57 12.24 -9.11
N ILE A 116 1.27 11.24 -8.57
CA ILE A 116 0.65 10.18 -7.77
C ILE A 116 1.09 10.34 -6.32
N VAL A 117 0.12 10.62 -5.46
CA VAL A 117 0.31 10.61 -4.01
C VAL A 117 -0.25 9.31 -3.48
N CYS A 118 0.54 8.57 -2.72
CA CYS A 118 0.03 7.37 -2.08
C CYS A 118 -0.32 7.60 -0.62
N ARG A 119 -1.39 6.96 -0.18
CA ARG A 119 -1.84 6.94 1.21
C ARG A 119 -1.81 5.51 1.73
N VAL A 120 -1.16 5.28 2.86
CA VAL A 120 -1.30 3.99 3.56
C VAL A 120 -2.72 3.88 4.11
N GLU A 121 -3.37 2.75 3.86
CA GLU A 121 -4.73 2.44 4.31
C GLU A 121 -4.93 2.84 5.79
N SER A 122 -6.07 3.46 6.10
CA SER A 122 -6.45 3.70 7.48
C SER A 122 -7.03 2.42 8.05
N VAL A 123 -6.48 1.96 9.16
CA VAL A 123 -6.93 0.73 9.84
C VAL A 123 -7.55 1.13 11.17
N HIS A 124 -8.74 0.59 11.48
CA HIS A 124 -9.39 0.84 12.75
C HIS A 124 -8.64 0.12 13.90
N PRO A 125 -8.38 0.78 15.06
CA PRO A 125 -7.60 0.18 16.16
C PRO A 125 -8.15 -1.14 16.72
N ARG A 126 -9.44 -1.45 16.50
CA ARG A 126 -10.04 -2.76 16.82
C ARG A 126 -9.33 -3.93 16.15
N TYR A 127 -8.76 -3.73 14.96
CA TYR A 127 -7.94 -4.73 14.27
C TYR A 127 -6.48 -4.57 14.68
N LEU A 128 -6.16 -4.97 15.91
CA LEU A 128 -4.87 -4.69 16.57
C LEU A 128 -3.67 -5.11 15.72
N GLU A 129 -3.65 -6.35 15.22
CA GLU A 129 -2.52 -6.86 14.41
C GLU A 129 -2.35 -6.08 13.11
N LYS A 130 -3.42 -5.91 12.32
CA LYS A 130 -3.38 -5.11 11.08
C LYS A 130 -2.96 -3.65 11.35
N PHE A 131 -3.44 -3.07 12.45
CA PHE A 131 -3.09 -1.72 12.86
C PHE A 131 -1.61 -1.61 13.27
N ALA A 132 -1.10 -2.61 13.99
CA ALA A 132 0.31 -2.71 14.36
C ALA A 132 1.20 -2.85 13.12
N ILE A 133 0.86 -3.71 12.15
CA ILE A 133 1.58 -3.84 10.88
C ILE A 133 1.65 -2.49 10.17
N ARG A 134 0.55 -1.74 10.13
CA ARG A 134 0.54 -0.38 9.55
C ARG A 134 1.54 0.52 10.26
N LEU A 135 1.53 0.53 11.60
CA LEU A 135 2.45 1.37 12.39
C LEU A 135 3.91 0.98 12.14
N LEU A 136 4.21 -0.32 12.19
CA LEU A 136 5.55 -0.86 11.93
C LEU A 136 6.02 -0.50 10.51
N ALA A 137 5.19 -0.71 9.49
CA ALA A 137 5.54 -0.43 8.10
C ALA A 137 5.77 1.07 7.83
N MET A 138 5.11 1.95 8.61
CA MET A 138 5.30 3.39 8.50
C MET A 138 6.58 3.91 9.16
N ASN A 139 7.19 3.14 10.05
CA ASN A 139 8.30 3.62 10.88
C ASN A 139 9.59 2.82 10.66
N LYS A 140 9.49 1.53 10.34
CA LYS A 140 10.64 0.67 10.08
C LYS A 140 11.08 0.78 8.63
N LYS A 141 12.39 0.90 8.45
CA LYS A 141 13.05 0.99 7.15
C LYS A 141 13.56 -0.38 6.72
N PHE A 142 13.70 -0.56 5.40
CA PHE A 142 14.42 -1.69 4.80
C PHE A 142 13.98 -3.10 5.28
N ILE A 143 12.67 -3.33 5.37
CA ILE A 143 12.12 -4.62 5.80
C ILE A 143 11.90 -5.54 4.61
N ARG A 144 12.30 -6.81 4.72
CA ARG A 144 12.26 -7.79 3.61
C ARG A 144 11.18 -8.85 3.72
N ASN A 145 10.53 -8.98 4.86
CA ASN A 145 9.41 -9.92 5.07
C ASN A 145 8.64 -9.56 6.36
N PHE A 146 7.58 -10.31 6.64
CA PHE A 146 6.77 -10.13 7.85
C PHE A 146 7.51 -10.45 9.15
N GLU A 147 8.44 -11.40 9.14
CA GLU A 147 9.21 -11.75 10.35
C GLU A 147 10.12 -10.59 10.75
N GLU A 148 10.88 -10.02 9.80
CA GLU A 148 11.68 -8.82 10.02
C GLU A 148 10.84 -7.62 10.44
N LEU A 149 9.60 -7.50 9.92
CA LEU A 149 8.68 -6.47 10.36
C LEU A 149 8.36 -6.63 11.86
N LYS A 150 8.22 -7.87 12.31
CA LYS A 150 7.92 -8.26 13.70
C LYS A 150 9.16 -8.33 14.62
N THR A 151 10.38 -8.27 14.07
CA THR A 151 11.63 -8.31 14.85
C THR A 151 12.03 -6.92 15.37
N VAL A 152 12.22 -6.75 16.67
CA VAL A 152 12.70 -5.49 17.29
C VAL A 152 14.01 -5.78 18.01
N ASP A 153 15.03 -4.92 17.83
CA ASP A 153 16.37 -5.09 18.42
C ASP A 153 17.02 -6.47 18.22
N GLY A 154 16.67 -7.14 17.12
CA GLY A 154 17.18 -8.49 16.79
C GLY A 154 16.35 -9.64 17.36
N GLU A 155 15.34 -9.37 18.19
CA GLU A 155 14.44 -10.38 18.76
C GLU A 155 13.10 -10.42 18.03
N LEU A 156 12.67 -11.63 17.64
CA LEU A 156 11.38 -11.84 16.99
C LEU A 156 10.25 -11.80 18.03
N CYS A 157 9.39 -10.79 17.97
CA CYS A 157 8.24 -10.71 18.86
C CYS A 157 7.17 -11.77 18.50
N PRO A 158 6.33 -12.21 19.46
CA PRO A 158 5.29 -13.19 19.18
C PRO A 158 4.20 -12.60 18.26
N THR A 159 3.75 -11.36 18.53
CA THR A 159 2.72 -10.66 17.75
C THR A 159 3.24 -9.36 17.10
N PHE A 160 2.51 -8.84 16.11
CA PHE A 160 2.84 -7.53 15.55
C PHE A 160 2.51 -6.41 16.56
N ALA A 161 1.47 -6.55 17.37
CA ALA A 161 1.15 -5.59 18.43
C ALA A 161 2.28 -5.44 19.46
N ASP A 162 2.90 -6.55 19.88
CA ASP A 162 4.05 -6.51 20.78
C ASP A 162 5.25 -5.79 20.14
N ALA A 163 5.54 -6.12 18.89
CA ALA A 163 6.60 -5.43 18.13
C ALA A 163 6.33 -3.93 18.00
N ALA A 164 5.08 -3.52 17.80
CA ALA A 164 4.70 -2.12 17.69
C ALA A 164 4.79 -1.35 19.02
N THR A 165 4.67 -2.06 20.15
CA THR A 165 4.78 -1.47 21.49
C THR A 165 6.24 -1.26 21.89
N ASN A 166 7.14 -2.12 21.41
CA ASN A 166 8.58 -2.08 21.69
C ASN A 166 9.39 -1.28 20.64
N LEU A 167 8.72 -0.65 19.67
CA LEU A 167 9.34 0.02 18.52
C LEU A 167 10.17 1.27 18.88
#